data_AF-A0A402A622-F1
#
_entry.id   AF-A0A402A622-F1
#
_cell.length_a   1.000
_cell.length_b   1.000
_cell.length_c   1.000
_cell.angle_alpha   90.00
_cell.angle_beta   90.00
_cell.angle_gamma   90.00
#
_symmetry.space_group_name_H-M   'P 1'
#
loop_
_entity.id
_entity.type
_entity.pdbx_description
1 polymer ?
#
loop_
_entity_poly.entity_id
_entity_poly.type
_entity_poly.pdbx_seq_one_letter_code
_entity_poly.pdbx_strand_id
1 'polypeptide(L)'
;MGERTVQLHFYNHIAQQSENNLLIFLQPTELHETDQLYPWEILHIAVGEACTIPLTTCISAEIAIFDQGRNSHGYYGQRIPLPPGQALQIQNPDGLRPFIGHPGKFLDANHVGLQNKTSHPELHLSIRWYINGKQILETHHTEETALAPNQIFNFELQPYLYLLFAPPPELDHSFTGQNLITSHTFHLPPEATHLYFEIVLRNGEESCQPISQELYEDLLQRTKKLHSPQR
;
A
#
# COMPACT_ATOMS: atom_id res chain seq x y z
N MET A 1 12.64 -11.70 -13.98
CA MET A 1 12.19 -12.29 -12.70
C MET A 1 10.71 -12.57 -12.83
N GLY A 2 10.24 -13.76 -12.43
CA GLY A 2 8.81 -14.05 -12.41
C GLY A 2 8.10 -13.20 -11.37
N GLU A 3 6.83 -12.88 -11.62
CA GLU A 3 5.96 -12.22 -10.63
C GLU A 3 5.87 -13.09 -9.38
N ARG A 4 6.28 -12.57 -8.23
CA ARG A 4 6.15 -13.27 -6.95
C ARG A 4 4.79 -12.93 -6.36
N THR A 5 4.06 -13.97 -5.96
CA THR A 5 2.80 -13.85 -5.22
C THR A 5 2.97 -14.40 -3.81
N VAL A 6 2.58 -13.63 -2.80
CA VAL A 6 2.44 -14.12 -1.42
C VAL A 6 0.95 -14.22 -1.09
N GLN A 7 0.49 -15.34 -0.56
CA GLN A 7 -0.89 -15.51 -0.11
C GLN A 7 -0.99 -15.12 1.36
N LEU A 8 -1.81 -14.11 1.68
CA LEU A 8 -2.08 -13.71 3.05
C LEU A 8 -3.42 -14.32 3.48
N HIS A 9 -3.39 -15.11 4.54
CA HIS A 9 -4.54 -15.84 5.07
C HIS A 9 -4.93 -15.24 6.41
N PHE A 10 -6.17 -14.81 6.55
CA PHE A 10 -6.71 -14.23 7.77
C PHE A 10 -7.84 -15.10 8.28
N TYR A 11 -7.90 -15.30 9.59
CA TYR A 11 -8.99 -15.99 10.26
C TYR A 11 -9.55 -15.12 11.39
N ASN A 12 -10.86 -14.90 11.40
CA ASN A 12 -11.51 -14.13 12.45
C ASN A 12 -11.96 -15.03 13.60
N HIS A 13 -11.23 -14.96 14.71
CA HIS A 13 -11.52 -15.71 15.94
C HIS A 13 -12.29 -14.87 16.97
N ILE A 14 -12.72 -13.67 16.64
CA ILE A 14 -13.52 -12.85 17.55
C ILE A 14 -14.91 -13.48 17.70
N ALA A 15 -15.41 -13.54 18.94
CA ALA A 15 -16.69 -14.19 19.25
C ALA A 15 -17.94 -13.35 18.86
N GLN A 16 -17.76 -12.06 18.59
CA GLN A 16 -18.82 -11.11 18.28
C GLN A 16 -18.45 -10.30 17.03
N GLN A 17 -19.44 -9.99 16.20
CA GLN A 17 -19.21 -9.22 14.98
C GLN A 17 -18.79 -7.80 15.33
N SER A 18 -17.67 -7.36 14.75
CA SER A 18 -17.23 -5.97 14.81
C SER A 18 -17.82 -5.16 13.65
N GLU A 19 -17.99 -3.86 13.90
CA GLU A 19 -18.28 -2.86 12.85
C GLU A 19 -17.00 -2.42 12.12
N ASN A 20 -15.82 -2.75 12.65
CA ASN A 20 -14.55 -2.43 12.02
C ASN A 20 -14.21 -3.43 10.91
N ASN A 21 -13.44 -2.93 9.94
CA ASN A 21 -12.77 -3.71 8.92
C ASN A 21 -11.28 -3.76 9.22
N LEU A 22 -10.62 -4.78 8.68
CA LEU A 22 -9.17 -4.83 8.63
C LEU A 22 -8.70 -4.06 7.40
N LEU A 23 -8.06 -2.92 7.63
CA LEU A 23 -7.39 -2.11 6.62
C LEU A 23 -5.93 -2.56 6.53
N ILE A 24 -5.50 -2.92 5.33
CA ILE A 24 -4.15 -3.38 5.05
C ILE A 24 -3.44 -2.31 4.25
N PHE A 25 -2.39 -1.74 4.80
CA PHE A 25 -1.51 -0.80 4.10
C PHE A 25 -0.17 -1.46 3.82
N LEU A 26 0.43 -1.02 2.73
CA LEU A 26 1.76 -1.40 2.30
C LEU A 26 2.73 -0.28 2.70
N GLN A 27 3.82 -0.64 3.39
CA GLN A 27 4.75 0.36 3.91
C GLN A 27 5.74 0.82 2.82
N PRO A 28 5.76 2.12 2.47
CA PRO A 28 6.88 2.67 1.70
C PRO A 28 8.13 2.81 2.59
N THR A 29 9.32 2.71 2.00
CA THR A 29 10.59 2.89 2.75
C THR A 29 10.74 4.27 3.37
N GLU A 30 10.25 5.29 2.67
CA GLU A 30 10.24 6.66 3.16
C GLU A 30 8.79 7.15 3.13
N LEU A 31 8.35 7.69 4.28
CA LEU A 31 7.03 8.28 4.43
C LEU A 31 7.19 9.66 5.05
N HIS A 32 6.72 10.68 4.37
CA HIS A 32 6.62 12.04 4.89
C HIS A 32 5.30 12.23 5.63
N GLU A 33 5.26 13.18 6.57
CA GLU A 33 4.05 13.46 7.36
C GLU A 33 2.87 13.93 6.50
N THR A 34 3.17 14.54 5.34
CA THR A 34 2.18 15.04 4.38
C THR A 34 1.72 13.98 3.39
N ASP A 35 2.32 12.79 3.39
CA ASP A 35 1.94 11.74 2.46
C ASP A 35 0.56 11.17 2.80
N GLN A 36 -0.20 10.90 1.74
CA GLN A 36 -1.51 10.28 1.84
C GLN A 36 -1.41 8.81 1.48
N LEU A 37 -1.79 7.98 2.45
CA LEU A 37 -1.80 6.53 2.36
C LEU A 37 -3.22 6.04 2.11
N TYR A 38 -3.33 5.02 1.28
CA TYR A 38 -4.59 4.41 0.92
C TYR A 38 -4.52 2.92 1.28
N PRO A 39 -5.57 2.35 1.89
CA PRO A 39 -5.60 0.91 2.14
C PRO A 39 -5.43 0.16 0.82
N TRP A 40 -4.45 -0.73 0.76
CA TRP A 40 -4.28 -1.62 -0.37
C TRP A 40 -5.44 -2.63 -0.45
N GLU A 41 -5.83 -3.16 0.70
CA GLU A 41 -7.00 -4.02 0.86
C GLU A 41 -7.83 -3.59 2.07
N ILE A 42 -9.13 -3.79 1.95
CA ILE A 42 -10.11 -3.57 3.01
C ILE A 42 -10.86 -4.89 3.16
N LEU A 43 -10.63 -5.59 4.27
CA LEU A 43 -11.21 -6.90 4.50
C LEU A 43 -12.33 -6.80 5.54
N HIS A 44 -13.51 -7.25 5.12
CA HIS A 44 -14.62 -7.53 6.02
C HIS A 44 -14.69 -9.04 6.25
N ILE A 45 -14.25 -9.50 7.42
CA ILE A 45 -14.18 -10.93 7.74
C ILE A 45 -15.18 -11.19 8.86
N ALA A 46 -16.25 -11.92 8.57
CA ALA A 46 -17.26 -12.22 9.58
C ALA A 46 -16.72 -13.16 10.67
N VAL A 47 -17.41 -13.20 11.81
CA VAL A 47 -17.07 -14.09 12.94
C VAL A 47 -16.91 -15.54 12.49
N GLY A 48 -15.77 -16.15 12.78
CA GLY A 48 -15.47 -17.54 12.42
C GLY A 48 -15.16 -17.76 10.94
N GLU A 49 -15.13 -16.71 10.13
CA GLU A 49 -14.76 -16.81 8.73
C GLU A 49 -13.27 -16.61 8.50
N ALA A 50 -12.84 -16.95 7.28
CA ALA A 50 -11.47 -16.81 6.84
C ALA A 50 -11.43 -16.17 5.46
N CYS A 51 -10.38 -15.39 5.22
CA CYS A 51 -10.16 -14.69 3.96
C CYS A 51 -8.73 -14.96 3.49
N THR A 52 -8.55 -15.15 2.19
CA THR A 52 -7.23 -15.25 1.56
C THR A 52 -7.14 -14.19 0.48
N ILE A 53 -6.05 -13.41 0.49
CA ILE A 53 -5.76 -12.42 -0.54
C ILE A 53 -4.36 -12.63 -1.13
N PRO A 54 -4.21 -12.45 -2.45
CA PRO A 54 -2.90 -12.48 -3.09
C PRO A 54 -2.23 -11.10 -3.00
N LEU A 55 -1.00 -11.07 -2.51
CA LEU A 55 -0.08 -9.95 -2.65
C LEU A 55 0.84 -10.23 -3.84
N THR A 56 0.50 -9.65 -5.00
CA THR A 56 1.44 -9.46 -6.12
C THR A 56 1.94 -8.02 -6.12
N THR A 57 3.17 -7.79 -6.55
CA THR A 57 3.80 -6.46 -6.47
C THR A 57 4.06 -5.89 -7.85
N CYS A 58 3.02 -5.77 -8.68
CA CYS A 58 3.11 -4.96 -9.89
C CYS A 58 3.00 -3.48 -9.51
N ILE A 59 4.14 -2.80 -9.43
CA ILE A 59 4.20 -1.39 -9.05
C ILE A 59 4.08 -0.52 -10.29
N SER A 60 3.24 0.51 -10.22
CA SER A 60 3.14 1.55 -11.24
C SER A 60 3.00 2.91 -10.56
N ALA A 61 3.27 3.98 -11.30
CA ALA A 61 3.12 5.33 -10.80
C ALA A 61 2.49 6.24 -11.86
N GLU A 62 1.78 7.26 -11.40
CA GLU A 62 1.36 8.40 -12.21
C GLU A 62 1.79 9.69 -11.51
N ILE A 63 1.96 10.75 -12.29
CA ILE A 63 2.26 12.07 -11.77
C ILE A 63 1.02 12.94 -11.85
N ALA A 64 0.79 13.76 -10.83
CA ALA A 64 -0.22 14.79 -10.81
C ALA A 64 0.46 16.16 -10.75
N ILE A 65 0.05 17.09 -11.60
CA ILE A 65 0.60 18.44 -11.67
C ILE A 65 -0.46 19.42 -11.18
N PHE A 66 -0.15 20.22 -10.18
CA PHE A 66 -1.01 21.31 -9.71
C PHE A 66 -0.45 22.66 -10.17
N ASP A 67 -1.32 23.50 -10.74
CA ASP A 67 -0.97 24.86 -11.16
C ASP A 67 -1.17 25.82 -9.98
N GLN A 68 -0.16 26.62 -9.67
CA GLN A 68 -0.22 27.61 -8.59
C GLN A 68 -1.38 28.59 -8.86
N GLY A 69 -2.40 28.53 -8.00
CA GLY A 69 -3.47 29.53 -7.93
C GLY A 69 -4.57 29.47 -8.99
N ARG A 70 -4.70 28.40 -9.80
CA ARG A 70 -5.74 28.37 -10.86
C ARG A 70 -6.66 27.17 -10.93
N ASN A 71 -6.32 26.00 -10.39
CA ASN A 71 -7.23 24.85 -10.37
C ASN A 71 -6.92 23.90 -9.20
N SER A 72 -7.94 23.55 -8.42
CA SER A 72 -7.88 22.49 -7.41
C SER A 72 -7.82 21.08 -8.02
N HIS A 73 -7.96 20.96 -9.34
CA HIS A 73 -7.93 19.70 -10.07
C HIS A 73 -6.57 19.56 -10.76
N GLY A 74 -5.72 18.68 -10.25
CA GLY A 74 -4.43 18.39 -10.85
C GLY A 74 -4.57 17.81 -12.25
N TYR A 75 -3.59 18.05 -13.11
CA TYR A 75 -3.45 17.31 -14.37
C TYR A 75 -2.76 15.97 -14.08
N TYR A 76 -3.44 14.88 -14.38
CA TYR A 76 -2.91 13.53 -14.19
C TYR A 76 -2.22 13.04 -15.47
N GLY A 77 -0.97 12.61 -15.32
CA GLY A 77 -0.24 11.91 -16.36
C GLY A 77 -0.74 10.49 -16.56
N GLN A 78 -0.20 9.81 -17.56
CA GLN A 78 -0.44 8.39 -17.75
C GLN A 78 0.20 7.58 -16.61
N ARG A 79 -0.50 6.55 -16.14
CA ARG A 79 0.05 5.54 -15.24
C ARG A 79 1.04 4.65 -15.97
N ILE A 80 2.26 4.57 -15.46
CA ILE A 80 3.38 3.84 -16.05
C ILE A 80 3.83 2.71 -15.11
N PRO A 81 3.88 1.45 -15.58
CA PRO A 81 4.51 0.35 -14.85
C PRO A 81 5.99 0.63 -14.58
N LEU A 82 6.45 0.36 -13.36
CA LEU A 82 7.83 0.59 -12.97
C LEU A 82 8.60 -0.74 -12.92
N PRO A 83 9.71 -0.86 -13.66
CA PRO A 83 10.53 -2.07 -13.62
C PRO A 83 11.31 -2.17 -12.30
N PRO A 84 11.31 -3.33 -11.62
CA PRO A 84 12.19 -3.57 -10.47
C PRO A 84 13.67 -3.41 -10.83
N GLY A 85 14.46 -2.85 -9.91
CA GLY A 85 15.89 -2.58 -10.12
C GLY A 85 16.20 -1.34 -10.94
N GLN A 86 15.20 -0.53 -11.30
CA GLN A 86 15.40 0.62 -12.16
C GLN A 86 14.42 1.75 -11.85
N ALA A 87 14.94 2.97 -11.76
CA ALA A 87 14.12 4.17 -11.73
C ALA A 87 13.71 4.56 -13.17
N LEU A 88 12.54 5.17 -13.34
CA LEU A 88 12.20 5.93 -14.53
C LEU A 88 12.38 7.43 -14.28
N GLN A 89 12.57 8.24 -15.33
CA GLN A 89 12.72 9.67 -15.20
C GLN A 89 11.41 10.39 -15.45
N ILE A 90 11.10 11.36 -14.59
CA ILE A 90 10.12 12.40 -14.84
C ILE A 90 10.84 13.53 -15.58
N GLN A 91 10.35 13.90 -16.75
CA GLN A 91 10.98 14.90 -17.61
C GLN A 91 9.96 15.89 -18.15
N ASN A 92 10.42 17.09 -18.50
CA ASN A 92 9.63 18.12 -19.18
C ASN A 92 10.46 18.81 -20.29
N PRO A 93 10.86 18.08 -21.35
CA PRO A 93 11.60 18.66 -22.45
C PRO A 93 10.83 19.86 -23.04
N ASP A 94 11.56 20.93 -23.36
CA ASP A 94 11.04 22.12 -24.05
C ASP A 94 9.87 22.84 -23.33
N GLY A 95 9.77 22.71 -22.00
CA GLY A 95 8.69 23.33 -21.23
C GLY A 95 7.33 22.68 -21.41
N LEU A 96 7.30 21.47 -21.99
CA LEU A 96 6.11 20.64 -22.07
C LEU A 96 5.67 20.17 -20.68
N ARG A 97 4.46 19.60 -20.61
CA ARG A 97 3.99 19.00 -19.35
C ARG A 97 4.91 17.83 -18.96
N PRO A 98 5.28 17.72 -17.67
CA PRO A 98 5.96 16.56 -17.14
C PRO A 98 5.33 15.24 -17.59
N PHE A 99 6.17 14.24 -17.86
CA PHE A 99 5.78 12.86 -18.10
C PHE A 99 6.85 11.89 -17.59
N ILE A 100 6.46 10.64 -17.33
CA ILE A 100 7.36 9.52 -17.00
C ILE A 100 7.71 8.80 -18.31
N GLY A 101 8.98 8.53 -18.60
CA GLY A 101 9.26 7.74 -19.82
C GLY A 101 10.69 7.26 -20.05
N HIS A 102 11.71 7.97 -19.57
CA HIS A 102 13.09 7.56 -19.84
C HIS A 102 13.66 6.67 -18.74
N PRO A 103 14.51 5.68 -19.07
CA PRO A 103 15.37 5.01 -18.10
C PRO A 103 16.12 5.99 -17.19
N GLY A 104 15.98 5.80 -15.89
CA GLY A 104 16.71 6.49 -14.85
C GLY A 104 17.93 5.70 -14.38
N LYS A 105 18.32 5.95 -13.12
CA LYS A 105 19.40 5.19 -12.46
C LYS A 105 19.00 3.74 -12.21
N PHE A 106 20.01 2.86 -12.16
CA PHE A 106 19.85 1.52 -11.59
C PHE A 106 19.66 1.61 -10.08
N LEU A 107 18.76 0.77 -9.57
CA LEU A 107 18.44 0.58 -8.16
C LEU A 107 18.72 -0.89 -7.79
N ASP A 108 18.64 -1.23 -6.50
CA ASP A 108 18.65 -2.65 -6.13
C ASP A 108 17.39 -3.35 -6.66
N ALA A 109 17.49 -4.66 -6.90
CA ALA A 109 16.44 -5.43 -7.59
C ALA A 109 15.08 -5.44 -6.89
N ASN A 110 15.03 -5.04 -5.61
CA ASN A 110 13.80 -4.96 -4.80
C ASN A 110 13.18 -3.55 -4.81
N HIS A 111 13.78 -2.59 -5.51
CA HIS A 111 13.37 -1.20 -5.53
C HIS A 111 12.76 -0.84 -6.88
N VAL A 112 11.79 0.07 -6.86
CA VAL A 112 11.40 0.85 -8.03
C VAL A 112 11.55 2.33 -7.71
N GLY A 113 11.53 3.19 -8.72
CA GLY A 113 11.65 4.62 -8.44
C GLY A 113 11.32 5.52 -9.60
N LEU A 114 11.20 6.79 -9.28
CA LEU A 114 11.08 7.90 -10.20
C LEU A 114 12.19 8.91 -9.91
N GLN A 115 12.86 9.39 -10.94
CA GLN A 115 13.89 10.40 -10.84
C GLN A 115 13.39 11.69 -11.48
N ASN A 116 13.27 12.76 -10.70
CA ASN A 116 12.90 14.05 -11.24
C ASN A 116 14.07 14.68 -12.01
N LYS A 117 13.88 14.84 -13.32
CA LYS A 117 14.80 15.50 -14.25
C LYS A 117 14.18 16.72 -14.92
N THR A 118 13.15 17.30 -14.31
CA THR A 118 12.51 18.48 -14.88
C THR A 118 13.43 19.71 -14.84
N SER A 119 13.48 20.47 -15.92
CA SER A 119 14.35 21.64 -16.11
C SER A 119 13.69 22.99 -15.78
N HIS A 120 12.37 23.03 -15.56
CA HIS A 120 11.64 24.26 -15.23
C HIS A 120 11.35 24.37 -13.73
N PRO A 121 11.39 25.59 -13.14
CA PRO A 121 11.21 25.79 -11.71
C PRO A 121 9.75 25.58 -11.26
N GLU A 122 9.60 25.19 -9.99
CA GLU A 122 8.37 25.08 -9.19
C GLU A 122 7.14 24.50 -9.90
N LEU A 123 7.20 23.21 -10.22
CA LEU A 123 5.99 22.42 -10.50
C LEU A 123 5.58 21.69 -9.22
N HIS A 124 4.34 21.90 -8.77
CA HIS A 124 3.73 21.07 -7.72
C HIS A 124 3.42 19.71 -8.31
N LEU A 125 4.38 18.81 -8.17
CA LEU A 125 4.32 17.45 -8.66
C LEU A 125 3.98 16.54 -7.51
N SER A 126 2.79 15.96 -7.52
CA SER A 126 2.45 14.81 -6.68
C SER A 126 2.75 13.52 -7.44
N ILE A 127 3.19 12.49 -6.73
CA ILE A 127 3.39 11.16 -7.29
C ILE A 127 2.40 10.23 -6.61
N ARG A 128 1.57 9.57 -7.42
CA ARG A 128 0.69 8.51 -6.94
C ARG A 128 1.27 7.17 -7.30
N TRP A 129 1.37 6.30 -6.31
CA TRP A 129 1.90 4.97 -6.41
C TRP A 129 0.76 3.97 -6.37
N TYR A 130 0.88 2.95 -7.21
CA TYR A 130 -0.12 1.92 -7.37
C TYR A 130 0.52 0.55 -7.24
N ILE A 131 -0.19 -0.36 -6.57
CA ILE A 131 0.12 -1.78 -6.54
C ILE A 131 -1.08 -2.53 -7.10
N ASN A 132 -0.85 -3.29 -8.18
CA ASN A 132 -1.90 -4.00 -8.93
C ASN A 132 -3.05 -3.08 -9.38
N GLY A 133 -2.73 -1.83 -9.72
CA GLY A 133 -3.69 -0.84 -10.16
C GLY A 133 -4.46 -0.12 -9.06
N LYS A 134 -4.28 -0.49 -7.79
CA LYS A 134 -4.86 0.20 -6.62
C LYS A 134 -3.91 1.26 -6.10
N GLN A 135 -4.40 2.48 -5.86
CA GLN A 135 -3.60 3.54 -5.26
C GLN A 135 -3.26 3.15 -3.83
N ILE A 136 -2.00 3.34 -3.43
CA ILE A 136 -1.54 3.02 -2.08
C ILE A 136 -0.88 4.21 -1.39
N LEU A 137 -0.32 5.13 -2.17
CA LEU A 137 0.42 6.28 -1.67
C LEU A 137 0.24 7.42 -2.67
N GLU A 138 0.03 8.62 -2.17
CA GLU A 138 0.12 9.87 -2.89
C GLU A 138 1.07 10.78 -2.12
N THR A 139 2.20 11.12 -2.75
CA THR A 139 3.15 12.05 -2.15
C THR A 139 2.65 13.47 -2.41
N HIS A 140 2.15 14.12 -1.36
CA HIS A 140 1.69 15.50 -1.50
C HIS A 140 2.86 16.45 -1.41
N HIS A 141 3.11 17.12 -2.51
CA HIS A 141 4.08 18.18 -2.61
C HIS A 141 3.32 19.52 -2.71
N THR A 142 3.05 20.11 -1.54
CA THR A 142 2.42 21.43 -1.36
C THR A 142 3.33 22.57 -1.83
N GLU A 143 2.88 23.82 -1.70
CA GLU A 143 3.63 25.03 -2.06
C GLU A 143 5.05 25.09 -1.48
N GLU A 144 5.29 24.45 -0.33
CA GLU A 144 6.58 24.44 0.38
C GLU A 144 7.52 23.27 -0.02
N THR A 145 7.02 22.31 -0.79
CA THR A 145 7.74 21.06 -1.13
C THR A 145 7.86 20.89 -2.63
N ALA A 146 8.24 21.96 -3.34
CA ALA A 146 8.58 21.87 -4.75
C ALA A 146 9.66 20.79 -4.97
N LEU A 147 9.43 19.86 -5.91
CA LEU A 147 10.41 18.84 -6.24
C LEU A 147 11.65 19.52 -6.82
N ALA A 148 12.74 19.52 -6.06
CA ALA A 148 13.99 20.08 -6.53
C ALA A 148 14.45 19.30 -7.79
N PRO A 149 14.89 19.99 -8.86
CA PRO A 149 15.48 19.32 -10.01
C PRO A 149 16.58 18.36 -9.58
N ASN A 150 16.60 17.14 -10.14
CA ASN A 150 17.53 16.04 -9.84
C ASN A 150 17.26 15.21 -8.58
N GLN A 151 16.18 15.46 -7.84
CA GLN A 151 15.77 14.56 -6.75
C GLN A 151 15.36 13.19 -7.29
N ILE A 152 15.72 12.12 -6.58
CA ILE A 152 15.29 10.75 -6.86
C ILE A 152 14.27 10.36 -5.79
N PHE A 153 13.10 9.94 -6.22
CA PHE A 153 12.04 9.37 -5.42
C PHE A 153 12.10 7.86 -5.59
N ASN A 154 12.65 7.18 -4.61
CA ASN A 154 12.58 5.73 -4.61
C ASN A 154 11.29 5.32 -3.93
N PHE A 155 10.56 4.42 -4.55
CA PHE A 155 9.53 3.67 -3.86
C PHE A 155 10.05 2.27 -3.69
N GLU A 156 10.50 2.00 -2.49
CA GLU A 156 10.69 0.63 -2.07
C GLU A 156 9.45 0.25 -1.28
N LEU A 157 8.82 -0.81 -1.75
CA LEU A 157 7.90 -1.51 -0.90
C LEU A 157 8.76 -2.21 0.15
N GLN A 158 8.77 -1.68 1.38
CA GLN A 158 9.37 -2.47 2.43
C GLN A 158 8.58 -3.77 2.55
N PRO A 159 9.23 -4.86 2.95
CA PRO A 159 8.55 -6.10 3.30
C PRO A 159 7.78 -5.90 4.61
N TYR A 160 6.88 -4.92 4.71
CA TYR A 160 6.04 -4.70 5.88
C TYR A 160 4.59 -4.42 5.47
N LEU A 161 3.68 -5.03 6.21
CA LEU A 161 2.25 -4.73 6.20
C LEU A 161 1.93 -3.92 7.45
N TYR A 162 1.12 -2.87 7.29
CA TYR A 162 0.44 -2.25 8.41
C TYR A 162 -1.01 -2.73 8.44
N LEU A 163 -1.42 -3.27 9.57
CA LEU A 163 -2.76 -3.80 9.80
C LEU A 163 -3.47 -2.91 10.82
N LEU A 164 -4.56 -2.29 10.39
CA LEU A 164 -5.35 -1.37 11.21
C LEU A 164 -6.82 -1.81 11.22
N PHE A 165 -7.42 -1.91 12.41
CA PHE A 165 -8.86 -2.09 12.54
C PHE A 165 -9.53 -0.73 12.67
N ALA A 166 -10.45 -0.43 11.74
CA ALA A 166 -11.18 0.83 11.73
C ALA A 166 -12.53 0.65 11.03
N PRO A 167 -13.51 1.56 11.24
CA PRO A 167 -14.74 1.58 10.46
C PRO A 167 -14.44 1.63 8.95
N PRO A 168 -15.36 1.15 8.09
CA PRO A 168 -15.21 1.29 6.65
C PRO A 168 -14.87 2.73 6.28
N PRO A 169 -13.76 2.99 5.58
CA PRO A 169 -13.42 4.34 5.17
C PRO A 169 -14.48 4.84 4.17
N GLU A 170 -14.75 6.14 4.21
CA GLU A 170 -15.50 6.80 3.14
C GLU A 170 -14.74 6.67 1.82
N LEU A 171 -15.45 6.79 0.70
CA LEU A 171 -14.83 6.74 -0.63
C LEU A 171 -13.68 7.76 -0.71
N ASP A 172 -12.52 7.33 -1.22
CA ASP A 172 -11.32 8.15 -1.38
C ASP A 172 -10.73 8.72 -0.07
N HIS A 173 -11.11 8.17 1.09
CA HIS A 173 -10.49 8.56 2.36
C HIS A 173 -9.04 8.10 2.42
N SER A 174 -8.14 9.06 2.63
CA SER A 174 -6.71 8.84 2.82
C SER A 174 -6.32 8.92 4.30
N PHE A 175 -5.27 8.20 4.66
CA PHE A 175 -4.63 8.21 5.97
C PHE A 175 -3.28 8.92 5.88
N THR A 176 -2.77 9.43 7.00
CA THR A 176 -1.39 9.93 7.10
C THR A 176 -0.54 8.95 7.91
N GLY A 177 0.79 9.13 7.87
CA GLY A 177 1.69 8.32 8.70
C GLY A 177 1.34 8.36 10.19
N GLN A 178 0.79 9.48 10.68
CA GLN A 178 0.33 9.59 12.07
C GLN A 178 -0.85 8.67 12.38
N ASN A 179 -1.75 8.44 11.42
CA ASN A 179 -2.87 7.52 11.60
C ASN A 179 -2.39 6.06 11.72
N LEU A 180 -1.22 5.73 11.18
CA LEU A 180 -0.66 4.38 11.23
C LEU A 180 0.14 4.08 12.51
N ILE A 181 0.32 5.04 13.42
CA ILE A 181 1.06 4.83 14.67
C ILE A 181 0.42 3.73 15.54
N THR A 182 -0.90 3.57 15.47
CA THR A 182 -1.64 2.54 16.20
C THR A 182 -1.76 1.22 15.45
N SER A 183 -1.22 1.13 14.23
CA SER A 183 -1.30 -0.08 13.42
C SER A 183 -0.36 -1.17 13.91
N HIS A 184 -0.71 -2.43 13.62
CA HIS A 184 0.20 -3.55 13.81
C HIS A 184 1.08 -3.72 12.59
N THR A 185 2.40 -3.67 12.78
CA THR A 185 3.38 -3.83 11.70
C THR A 185 3.86 -5.28 11.59
N PHE A 186 3.86 -5.83 10.38
CA PHE A 186 4.29 -7.21 10.12
C PHE A 186 5.29 -7.31 9.00
N HIS A 187 6.46 -7.89 9.29
CA HIS A 187 7.49 -8.15 8.29
C HIS A 187 7.09 -9.33 7.37
N LEU A 188 7.25 -9.16 6.07
CA LEU A 188 7.06 -10.15 5.01
C LEU A 188 8.40 -10.84 4.72
N PRO A 189 8.61 -12.10 5.13
CA PRO A 189 9.85 -12.80 4.84
C PRO A 189 10.13 -12.87 3.32
N PRO A 190 11.39 -12.65 2.86
CA PRO A 190 11.74 -12.68 1.43
C PRO A 190 11.48 -14.01 0.71
N GLU A 191 11.24 -15.08 1.46
CA GLU A 191 10.97 -16.42 0.94
C GLU A 191 9.54 -16.89 1.21
N ALA A 192 8.73 -16.09 1.91
CA ALA A 192 7.35 -16.44 2.20
C ALA A 192 6.51 -16.54 0.91
N THR A 193 5.77 -17.63 0.79
CA THR A 193 4.72 -17.84 -0.23
C THR A 193 3.33 -17.81 0.40
N HIS A 194 3.24 -18.09 1.71
CA HIS A 194 2.04 -18.05 2.52
C HIS A 194 2.34 -17.39 3.85
N LEU A 195 1.42 -16.57 4.34
CA LEU A 195 1.45 -16.00 5.68
C LEU A 195 0.06 -16.13 6.30
N TYR A 196 0.01 -16.51 7.57
CA TYR A 196 -1.23 -16.81 8.27
C TYR A 196 -1.39 -15.89 9.46
N PHE A 197 -2.60 -15.38 9.63
CA PHE A 197 -2.95 -14.40 10.62
C PHE A 197 -4.23 -14.78 11.34
N GLU A 198 -4.25 -14.52 12.64
CA GLU A 198 -5.42 -14.65 13.50
C GLU A 198 -5.85 -13.26 13.96
N ILE A 199 -7.14 -12.99 13.81
CA ILE A 199 -7.78 -11.78 14.34
C ILE A 199 -8.44 -12.15 15.67
N VAL A 200 -8.07 -11.42 16.72
CA VAL A 200 -8.46 -11.67 18.11
C VAL A 200 -8.81 -10.37 18.83
N LEU A 201 -9.52 -10.47 19.95
CA LEU A 201 -9.65 -9.36 20.89
C LEU A 201 -8.55 -9.43 21.94
N ARG A 202 -7.79 -8.35 22.09
CA ARG A 202 -6.78 -8.17 23.14
C ARG A 202 -7.13 -6.92 23.93
N ASN A 203 -7.37 -7.08 25.24
CA ASN A 203 -7.77 -5.98 26.13
C ASN A 203 -9.03 -5.21 25.66
N GLY A 204 -9.93 -5.89 24.94
CA GLY A 204 -11.15 -5.27 24.39
C GLY A 204 -10.96 -4.60 23.02
N GLU A 205 -9.75 -4.60 22.46
CA GLU A 205 -9.44 -4.03 21.16
C GLU A 205 -9.13 -5.14 20.15
N GLU A 206 -9.52 -4.92 18.89
CA GLU A 206 -9.20 -5.85 17.80
C GLU A 206 -7.73 -5.80 17.46
N SER A 207 -7.14 -6.97 17.30
CA SER A 207 -5.73 -7.13 17.01
C SER A 207 -5.53 -8.29 16.05
N CYS A 208 -4.49 -8.18 15.23
CA CYS A 208 -4.10 -9.20 14.29
C CYS A 208 -2.72 -9.72 14.71
N GLN A 209 -2.54 -11.04 14.71
CA GLN A 209 -1.26 -11.66 15.06
C GLN A 209 -0.88 -12.76 14.05
N PRO A 210 0.42 -12.97 13.79
CA PRO A 210 0.87 -14.02 12.91
C PRO A 210 0.76 -15.36 13.63
N ILE A 211 0.33 -16.38 12.92
CA ILE A 211 0.19 -17.75 13.42
C ILE A 211 0.83 -18.74 12.46
N SER A 212 1.04 -19.97 12.91
CA SER A 212 1.51 -21.04 12.03
C SER A 212 0.37 -21.55 11.15
N GLN A 213 0.74 -22.22 10.05
CA GLN A 213 -0.24 -22.88 9.17
C GLN A 213 -1.05 -23.93 9.92
N GLU A 214 -0.40 -24.72 10.78
CA GLU A 214 -1.06 -25.79 11.53
C GLU A 214 -2.13 -25.23 12.48
N LEU A 215 -1.83 -24.10 13.14
CA LEU A 215 -2.80 -23.43 14.00
C LEU A 215 -3.96 -22.85 13.17
N TYR A 216 -3.67 -22.25 12.03
CA TYR A 216 -4.70 -21.73 11.13
C TYR A 216 -5.65 -22.84 10.66
N GLU A 217 -5.11 -23.98 10.25
CA GLU A 217 -5.89 -25.14 9.84
C GLU A 217 -6.73 -25.73 10.98
N ASP A 218 -6.18 -25.83 12.19
CA ASP A 218 -6.91 -26.28 13.38
C ASP A 218 -8.10 -25.36 13.70
N LEU A 219 -7.91 -24.04 13.64
CA LEU A 219 -8.98 -23.05 13.83
C LEU A 219 -10.11 -23.25 12.80
N LEU A 220 -9.77 -23.41 11.52
CA LEU A 220 -10.76 -23.70 10.47
C LEU A 220 -11.54 -24.99 10.74
N GLN A 221 -10.88 -26.04 11.22
CA GLN A 221 -11.53 -27.33 11.50
C GLN A 221 -12.47 -27.25 12.71
N ARG A 222 -12.09 -26.51 13.76
CA ARG A 222 -12.93 -26.30 14.95
C ARG A 222 -14.24 -25.60 14.57
N THR A 223 -14.17 -24.58 13.72
CA THR A 223 -15.36 -23.83 13.30
C THR A 223 -16.30 -24.66 12.45
N LYS A 224 -15.77 -25.51 11.56
CA LYS A 224 -16.60 -26.47 10.81
C LYS A 224 -17.34 -27.45 11.71
N LYS A 225 -16.71 -27.91 12.80
CA LYS A 225 -17.35 -28.82 13.77
C LYS A 225 -18.49 -28.13 14.55
N LEU A 226 -18.34 -26.86 14.91
CA LEU A 226 -19.37 -26.09 15.61
C LEU A 226 -20.62 -25.85 14.75
N HIS A 227 -20.45 -25.71 13.44
CA HIS A 227 -21.54 -25.44 12.50
C HIS A 227 -22.10 -26.70 11.82
N SER A 228 -21.60 -27.89 12.18
CA SER A 228 -22.14 -29.15 11.67
C SER A 228 -23.49 -29.41 12.36
N PRO A 229 -24.61 -29.53 11.63
CA PRO A 229 -25.90 -29.82 12.25
C PRO A 229 -25.81 -31.15 12.99
N GLN A 230 -26.13 -31.14 14.28
CA GLN A 230 -26.32 -32.37 15.04
C GLN A 230 -27.45 -33.15 14.38
N ARG A 231 -27.11 -34.27 13.75
CA ARG A 231 -28.07 -35.21 13.17
C ARG A 231 -28.71 -36.06 14.23
#